data_AF-A0ABD2UH01-F1
#
_entry.id   AF-A0ABD2UH01-F1
#
_cell.length_a   1.000
_cell.length_b   1.000
_cell.length_c   1.000
_cell.angle_alpha   90.00
_cell.angle_beta   90.00
_cell.angle_gamma   90.00
#
_symmetry.space_group_name_H-M   'P 1'
#
loop_
_entity.id
_entity.type
_entity.pdbx_description
1 polymer ?
#
loop_
_entity_poly.entity_id
_entity_poly.type
_entity_poly.pdbx_seq_one_letter_code
_entity_poly.pdbx_strand_id
1 'polypeptide(L)'
;SALITVAVVMLLISILGLCLSILGHQHTIHIFIISGWLLVAFTFVLYGVFVIINHAISDTCMAMGEWVDNPHAESALSNILPCVDPRTTNQTLFKSKQVTVDLVNIVNGFIDTYANSNPSNHLNSNYYNQSGPVMPRLCYPYDSQLQDLPCPADQVSMANS
;
A
#
# COMPACT_ATOMS: atom_id res chain seq x y z
N SER A 1 -27.11 20.48 10.17
CA SER A 1 -27.12 19.28 11.03
C SER A 1 -26.37 19.47 12.35
N ALA A 2 -25.10 19.93 12.34
CA ALA A 2 -24.30 20.11 13.58
C ALA A 2 -24.97 21.00 14.65
N LEU A 3 -25.55 22.14 14.26
CA LEU A 3 -26.26 23.05 15.18
C LEU A 3 -27.47 22.39 15.86
N ILE A 4 -28.18 21.52 15.14
CA ILE A 4 -29.35 20.79 15.67
C ILE A 4 -28.90 19.75 16.69
N THR A 5 -27.81 19.03 16.39
CA THR A 5 -27.22 18.05 17.31
C THR A 5 -26.76 18.70 18.62
N VAL A 6 -26.09 19.84 18.54
CA VAL A 6 -25.65 20.60 19.72
C VAL A 6 -26.85 21.08 20.55
N ALA A 7 -27.88 21.61 19.90
CA ALA A 7 -29.09 22.07 20.59
C ALA A 7 -29.79 20.94 21.36
N VAL A 8 -29.91 19.75 20.75
CA VAL A 8 -30.52 18.58 21.40
C VAL A 8 -29.69 18.12 22.60
N VAL A 9 -28.36 18.06 22.48
CA VAL A 9 -27.46 17.67 23.57
C VAL A 9 -27.56 18.64 24.75
N MET A 10 -27.54 19.96 24.49
CA MET A 10 -27.66 20.98 25.53
C MET A 10 -29.01 20.89 26.25
N LEU A 11 -30.11 20.70 25.50
CA LEU A 11 -31.45 20.56 26.05
C LEU A 11 -31.56 19.32 26.96
N LEU A 12 -31.00 18.18 26.53
CA LEU A 12 -30.96 16.96 27.34
C LEU A 12 -30.17 17.15 28.64
N ILE A 13 -28.99 17.77 28.57
CA ILE A 13 -28.16 18.07 29.76
C ILE A 13 -28.90 18.99 30.73
N SER A 14 -29.57 20.02 30.23
CA SER A 14 -30.36 20.94 31.06
C SER A 14 -31.56 20.25 31.73
N ILE A 15 -32.30 19.40 31.01
CA ILE A 15 -33.41 18.63 31.60
C ILE A 15 -32.89 17.66 32.66
N LEU A 16 -31.77 16.98 32.40
CA LEU A 16 -31.16 16.07 33.35
C LEU A 16 -30.76 16.83 34.63
N GLY A 17 -30.08 17.97 34.50
CA GLY A 17 -29.70 18.82 35.63
C GLY A 17 -30.92 19.33 36.42
N LEU A 18 -32.00 19.72 35.73
CA LEU A 18 -33.24 20.17 36.37
C LEU A 18 -33.93 19.05 37.16
N CYS A 19 -34.10 17.87 36.55
CA CYS A 19 -34.68 16.70 37.22
C CYS A 19 -33.88 16.31 38.46
N LEU A 20 -32.55 16.33 38.37
CA LEU A 20 -31.66 16.02 39.50
C LEU A 20 -31.73 17.08 40.61
N SER A 21 -31.92 18.35 40.24
CA SER A 21 -32.11 19.43 41.22
C SER A 21 -33.45 19.33 41.95
N ILE A 22 -34.52 18.89 41.27
CA ILE A 22 -35.86 18.73 41.87
C ILE A 22 -35.93 17.51 42.80
N LEU A 23 -35.24 16.40 42.45
CA LEU A 23 -35.25 15.16 43.26
C LEU A 23 -34.53 15.31 44.61
N GLY A 24 -33.76 16.38 44.83
CA GLY A 24 -33.19 16.74 46.13
C GLY A 24 -32.20 15.73 46.72
N HIS A 25 -31.73 14.75 45.94
CA HIS A 25 -30.86 13.69 46.42
C HIS A 25 -29.41 14.18 46.45
N GLN A 26 -28.88 14.45 47.64
CA GLN A 26 -27.52 15.00 47.83
C GLN A 26 -26.44 14.19 47.10
N HIS A 27 -26.53 12.86 47.11
CA HIS A 27 -25.59 11.99 46.40
C HIS A 27 -25.61 12.20 44.88
N THR A 28 -26.78 12.41 44.28
CA THR A 28 -26.91 12.53 42.83
C THR A 28 -26.37 13.88 42.32
N ILE A 29 -26.53 14.93 43.12
CA ILE A 29 -25.96 16.25 42.83
C ILE A 29 -24.43 16.18 42.87
N HIS A 30 -23.85 15.51 43.87
CA HIS A 30 -22.39 15.33 43.94
C HIS A 30 -21.86 14.53 42.74
N ILE A 31 -22.52 13.45 42.33
CA ILE A 31 -22.15 12.67 41.14
C ILE A 31 -22.23 13.54 39.88
N PHE A 32 -23.26 14.38 39.75
CA PHE A 32 -23.41 15.28 38.61
C PHE A 32 -22.28 16.33 38.54
N ILE A 33 -21.90 16.92 39.68
CA ILE A 33 -20.80 17.88 39.75
C ILE A 33 -19.46 17.22 39.38
N ILE A 34 -19.16 16.04 39.93
CA ILE A 34 -17.94 15.30 39.62
C ILE A 34 -17.91 14.92 38.13
N SER A 35 -19.03 14.45 37.59
CA SER A 35 -19.16 14.13 36.17
C SER A 35 -18.97 15.36 35.28
N GLY A 36 -19.52 16.51 35.66
CA GLY A 36 -19.33 17.77 34.94
C GLY A 36 -17.86 18.21 34.90
N TRP A 37 -17.18 18.14 36.04
CA TRP A 37 -15.73 18.42 36.10
C TRP A 37 -14.91 17.45 35.24
N LEU A 38 -15.23 16.16 35.28
CA LEU A 38 -14.56 15.16 34.47
C LEU A 38 -14.79 15.40 32.97
N LEU A 39 -16.02 15.78 32.58
CA LEU A 39 -16.34 16.11 31.19
C LEU A 39 -15.58 17.34 30.70
N VAL A 40 -15.48 18.39 31.52
CA VAL A 40 -14.68 19.58 31.20
C VAL A 40 -13.20 19.23 31.04
N ALA A 41 -12.63 18.46 31.98
CA ALA A 41 -11.24 18.01 31.89
C ALA A 41 -11.00 17.15 30.63
N PHE A 42 -11.88 16.21 30.34
CA PHE A 42 -11.79 15.32 29.19
C PHE A 42 -11.89 16.08 27.85
N THR A 43 -12.85 17.00 27.73
CA THR A 43 -13.01 17.83 26.53
C THR A 43 -11.81 18.74 26.30
N PHE A 44 -11.23 19.32 27.35
CA PHE A 44 -10.00 20.10 27.25
C PHE A 44 -8.82 19.28 26.72
N VAL A 45 -8.62 18.06 27.26
CA VAL A 45 -7.56 17.14 26.80
C VAL A 45 -7.78 16.75 25.34
N LEU A 46 -9.00 16.32 24.98
CA LEU A 46 -9.31 15.94 23.60
C LEU A 46 -9.09 17.10 22.62
N TYR A 47 -9.56 18.30 22.97
CA TYR A 47 -9.38 19.48 22.14
C TYR A 47 -7.89 19.83 21.98
N GLY A 48 -7.12 19.80 23.08
CA GLY A 48 -5.68 20.03 23.04
C GLY A 48 -4.94 19.05 22.14
N VAL A 49 -5.22 17.75 22.28
CA VAL A 49 -4.63 16.69 21.43
C VAL A 49 -5.02 16.89 19.96
N PHE A 50 -6.30 17.17 19.68
CA PHE A 50 -6.77 17.40 18.32
C PHE A 50 -6.06 18.59 17.66
N VAL A 51 -5.92 19.72 18.37
CA VAL A 51 -5.21 20.89 17.85
C VAL A 51 -3.76 20.53 17.52
N ILE A 52 -3.04 19.87 18.44
CA ILE A 52 -1.65 19.46 18.22
C ILE A 52 -1.52 18.55 16.99
N ILE A 53 -2.40 17.56 16.86
CA ILE A 53 -2.39 16.63 15.71
C ILE A 53 -2.64 17.37 14.40
N ASN A 54 -3.63 18.27 14.33
CA ASN A 54 -3.92 18.99 13.09
C ASN A 54 -2.74 19.88 12.65
N HIS A 55 -2.09 20.56 13.61
CA HIS A 55 -0.89 21.33 13.33
C HIS A 55 0.25 20.44 12.84
N ALA A 56 0.52 19.33 13.53
CA ALA A 56 1.56 18.39 13.14
C ALA A 56 1.31 17.78 11.75
N ILE A 57 0.06 17.44 11.41
CA ILE A 57 -0.30 16.93 10.08
C ILE A 57 -0.08 18.00 9.01
N SER A 58 -0.50 19.25 9.27
CA SER A 58 -0.29 20.36 8.32
C SER A 58 1.19 20.60 8.06
N ASP A 59 2.01 20.63 9.11
CA ASP A 59 3.46 20.84 9.01
C ASP A 59 4.13 19.69 8.27
N THR A 60 3.72 18.45 8.57
CA THR A 60 4.23 17.24 7.88
C THR A 60 3.80 17.23 6.41
N CYS A 61 2.57 17.63 6.11
CA CYS A 61 2.04 17.68 4.75
C CYS A 61 2.79 18.73 3.91
N MET A 62 3.05 19.89 4.48
CA MET A 62 3.84 20.94 3.82
C MET A 62 5.27 20.48 3.54
N ALA A 63 5.92 19.84 4.52
CA ALA A 63 7.27 19.28 4.35
C ALA A 63 7.31 18.13 3.33
N MET A 64 6.29 17.27 3.27
CA MET A 64 6.17 16.23 2.25
C MET A 64 5.91 16.81 0.85
N GLY A 65 5.11 17.87 0.75
CA GLY A 65 4.87 18.57 -0.52
C GLY A 65 6.16 19.18 -1.08
N GLU A 66 6.94 19.86 -0.24
CA GLU A 66 8.24 20.42 -0.63
C GLU A 66 9.24 19.35 -1.07
N TRP A 67 9.22 18.18 -0.43
CA TRP A 67 10.03 17.03 -0.85
C TRP A 67 9.60 16.45 -2.21
N VAL A 68 8.30 16.40 -2.51
CA VAL A 68 7.79 15.93 -3.81
C VAL A 68 8.27 16.84 -4.94
N ASP A 69 8.24 18.16 -4.71
CA ASP A 69 8.65 19.14 -5.72
C ASP A 69 10.17 19.21 -5.90
N ASN A 70 10.95 18.92 -4.84
CA ASN A 70 12.40 18.95 -4.90
C ASN A 70 13.08 17.81 -4.11
N PRO A 71 13.05 16.57 -4.63
CA PRO A 71 13.55 15.38 -3.93
C PRO A 71 15.08 15.36 -3.75
N HIS A 72 15.79 16.29 -4.39
CA HIS A 72 17.24 16.46 -4.29
C HIS A 72 17.67 17.60 -3.34
N ALA A 73 16.73 18.31 -2.71
CA ALA A 73 17.06 19.24 -1.64
C ALA A 73 17.42 18.47 -0.37
N GLU A 74 18.58 18.78 0.23
CA GLU A 74 18.99 18.21 1.51
C GLU A 74 17.97 18.57 2.61
N SER A 75 17.08 17.64 2.90
CA SER A 75 16.10 17.75 3.99
C SER A 75 16.25 16.58 4.96
N ALA A 76 15.81 16.75 6.20
CA ALA A 76 15.78 15.67 7.19
C ALA A 76 14.93 14.45 6.73
N LEU A 77 14.06 14.63 5.73
CA LEU A 77 13.24 13.58 5.12
C LEU A 77 14.03 12.75 4.08
N SER A 78 15.09 13.31 3.48
CA SER A 78 16.02 12.61 2.57
C SER A 78 16.82 11.49 3.26
N ASN A 79 16.89 11.50 4.58
CA ASN A 79 17.59 10.48 5.37
C ASN A 79 16.71 9.25 5.66
N ILE A 80 15.38 9.38 5.48
CA ILE A 80 14.39 8.32 5.71
C ILE A 80 13.94 7.69 4.38
N LEU A 81 13.77 8.49 3.32
CA LEU A 81 13.52 7.98 1.97
C LEU A 81 14.84 7.76 1.24
N PRO A 82 15.18 6.53 0.81
CA PRO A 82 16.47 6.26 0.19
C PRO A 82 16.57 6.99 -1.15
N CYS A 83 17.40 8.03 -1.18
CA CYS A 83 17.89 8.62 -2.41
C CYS A 83 18.83 7.60 -3.07
N VAL A 84 18.33 6.85 -4.05
CA VAL A 84 19.16 5.93 -4.84
C VAL A 84 19.84 6.74 -5.94
N ASP A 85 21.17 6.64 -6.02
CA ASP A 85 21.93 7.28 -7.09
C ASP A 85 21.43 6.83 -8.48
N PRO A 86 21.26 7.74 -9.45
CA PRO A 86 20.80 7.40 -10.80
C PRO A 86 21.65 6.32 -11.49
N ARG A 87 22.96 6.26 -11.16
CA ARG A 87 23.88 5.24 -11.66
C ARG A 87 23.54 3.84 -11.12
N THR A 88 23.29 3.74 -9.81
CA THR A 88 22.91 2.49 -9.14
C THR A 88 21.52 2.02 -9.59
N THR A 89 20.60 2.96 -9.82
CA THR A 89 19.27 2.66 -10.38
C THR A 89 19.38 2.07 -11.78
N ASN A 90 20.17 2.68 -12.68
CA ASN A 90 20.35 2.15 -14.03
C ASN A 90 21.06 0.78 -14.03
N GLN A 91 22.06 0.59 -13.18
CA GLN A 91 22.73 -0.71 -13.06
C GLN A 91 21.77 -1.79 -12.53
N THR A 92 20.97 -1.47 -11.51
CA THR A 92 19.97 -2.38 -10.95
C THR A 92 18.89 -2.71 -11.98
N LEU A 93 18.40 -1.71 -12.72
CA LEU A 93 17.43 -1.90 -13.79
C LEU A 93 17.98 -2.80 -14.90
N PHE A 94 19.20 -2.55 -15.36
CA PHE A 94 19.86 -3.37 -16.37
C PHE A 94 20.00 -4.82 -15.90
N LYS A 95 20.44 -5.03 -14.66
CA LYS A 95 20.57 -6.37 -14.08
C LYS A 95 19.23 -7.07 -13.91
N SER A 96 18.20 -6.34 -13.48
CA SER A 96 16.85 -6.87 -13.37
C SER A 96 16.30 -7.33 -14.73
N LYS A 97 16.44 -6.50 -15.77
CA LYS A 97 16.04 -6.86 -17.14
C LYS A 97 16.80 -8.08 -17.67
N GLN A 98 18.11 -8.16 -17.39
CA GLN A 98 18.93 -9.32 -17.78
C GLN A 98 18.42 -10.61 -17.12
N VAL A 99 18.15 -10.59 -15.81
CA VAL A 99 17.62 -11.75 -15.08
C VAL A 99 16.28 -12.20 -15.64
N THR A 100 15.41 -11.29 -16.06
CA THR A 100 14.14 -11.66 -16.72
C THR A 100 14.38 -12.41 -18.04
N VAL A 101 15.31 -11.95 -18.88
CA VAL A 101 15.65 -12.65 -20.13
C VAL A 101 16.22 -14.04 -19.85
N ASP A 102 17.10 -14.16 -18.86
CA ASP A 102 17.68 -15.45 -18.47
C ASP A 102 16.61 -16.44 -17.98
N LEU A 103 15.61 -15.97 -17.23
CA LEU A 103 14.47 -16.79 -16.82
C LEU A 103 13.63 -17.27 -18.00
N VAL A 104 13.33 -16.39 -18.97
CA VAL A 104 12.61 -16.78 -20.20
C VAL A 104 13.38 -17.83 -21.00
N ASN A 105 14.72 -17.69 -21.08
CA ASN A 105 15.58 -18.68 -21.73
C ASN A 105 15.49 -20.06 -21.06
N ILE A 106 15.52 -20.11 -19.72
CA ILE A 106 15.41 -21.36 -18.97
C ILE A 106 14.06 -22.04 -19.23
N VAL A 107 12.96 -21.28 -19.17
CA VAL A 107 11.61 -21.83 -19.38
C VAL A 107 11.43 -22.30 -20.82
N ASN A 108 11.82 -21.50 -21.81
CA ASN A 108 11.74 -21.90 -23.23
C ASN A 108 12.61 -23.12 -23.53
N GLY A 109 13.81 -23.20 -22.95
CA GLY A 109 14.68 -24.37 -23.06
C GLY A 109 14.03 -25.64 -22.49
N PHE A 110 13.34 -25.53 -21.36
CA PHE A 110 12.57 -26.65 -20.81
C PHE A 110 11.38 -27.02 -21.69
N ILE A 111 10.64 -26.02 -22.20
CA ILE A 111 9.52 -26.24 -23.11
C ILE A 111 9.97 -27.01 -24.34
N ASP A 112 11.06 -26.61 -24.98
CA ASP A 112 11.55 -27.27 -26.19
C ASP A 112 12.12 -28.66 -25.94
N THR A 113 12.90 -28.81 -24.86
CA THR A 113 13.65 -30.06 -24.59
C THR A 113 12.78 -31.13 -23.94
N TYR A 114 11.75 -30.72 -23.18
CA TYR A 114 10.88 -31.65 -22.44
C TYR A 114 9.42 -31.50 -22.86
N ALA A 115 8.85 -30.29 -22.73
CA ALA A 115 7.41 -30.12 -22.93
C ALA A 115 6.94 -30.32 -24.37
N ASN A 116 7.80 -30.15 -25.38
CA ASN A 116 7.51 -30.31 -26.82
C ASN A 116 8.40 -31.37 -27.49
N SER A 117 9.20 -32.09 -26.71
CA SER A 117 10.08 -33.14 -27.23
C SER A 117 9.25 -34.35 -27.66
N ASN A 118 9.49 -34.85 -28.88
CA ASN A 118 8.84 -36.03 -29.43
C ASN A 118 9.89 -37.13 -29.76
N PRO A 119 10.31 -37.91 -28.76
CA PRO A 119 11.33 -38.94 -28.96
C PRO A 119 10.75 -40.11 -29.76
N SER A 120 11.35 -40.42 -30.91
CA SER A 120 10.87 -41.47 -31.84
C SER A 120 11.22 -42.90 -31.44
N ASN A 121 12.07 -43.09 -30.43
CA ASN A 121 12.66 -44.39 -30.12
C ASN A 121 12.16 -44.95 -28.77
N HIS A 122 11.22 -45.88 -28.84
CA HIS A 122 10.57 -46.55 -27.69
C HIS A 122 11.53 -47.36 -26.79
N LEU A 123 12.79 -47.52 -27.19
CA LEU A 123 13.81 -48.30 -26.49
C LEU A 123 14.68 -47.45 -25.54
N ASN A 124 14.50 -46.12 -25.53
CA ASN A 124 15.26 -45.21 -24.67
C ASN A 124 14.46 -44.87 -23.40
N SER A 125 15.14 -44.80 -22.25
CA SER A 125 14.50 -44.59 -20.93
C SER A 125 13.74 -43.25 -20.79
N ASN A 126 13.92 -42.32 -21.74
CA ASN A 126 13.30 -41.00 -21.75
C ASN A 126 12.11 -40.89 -22.74
N TYR A 127 11.53 -42.02 -23.16
CA TYR A 127 10.37 -42.02 -24.06
C TYR A 127 9.07 -41.71 -23.29
N TYR A 128 8.35 -40.68 -23.73
CA TYR A 128 6.99 -40.37 -23.29
C TYR A 128 6.13 -40.00 -24.50
N ASN A 129 4.89 -40.51 -24.52
CA ASN A 129 3.96 -40.27 -25.62
C ASN A 129 3.21 -38.95 -25.37
N GLN A 130 3.56 -37.92 -26.12
CA GLN A 130 2.96 -36.60 -26.00
C GLN A 130 1.67 -36.52 -26.84
N SER A 131 0.53 -36.80 -26.21
CA SER A 131 -0.79 -36.75 -26.86
C SER A 131 -1.43 -35.36 -26.89
N GLY A 132 -0.86 -34.38 -26.19
CA GLY A 132 -1.37 -33.01 -26.09
C GLY A 132 -0.84 -32.07 -27.19
N PRO A 133 -1.46 -30.90 -27.40
CA PRO A 133 -0.94 -29.88 -28.31
C PRO A 133 0.39 -29.32 -27.80
N VAL A 134 1.20 -28.77 -28.71
CA VAL A 134 2.49 -28.15 -28.37
C VAL A 134 2.29 -27.00 -27.38
N MET A 135 3.12 -26.97 -26.35
CA MET A 135 3.19 -25.89 -25.39
C MET A 135 3.80 -24.65 -26.07
N PRO A 136 3.12 -23.50 -26.05
CA PRO A 136 3.65 -22.28 -26.66
C PRO A 136 4.83 -21.74 -25.85
N ARG A 137 5.77 -21.07 -26.54
CA ARG A 137 6.92 -20.43 -25.90
C ARG A 137 6.52 -19.13 -25.20
N LEU A 138 7.29 -18.79 -24.17
CA LEU A 138 7.26 -17.47 -23.58
C LEU A 138 7.94 -16.47 -24.51
N CYS A 139 7.30 -15.31 -24.63
CA CYS A 139 7.87 -14.15 -25.30
C CYS A 139 8.97 -13.51 -24.47
N TYR A 140 10.00 -12.99 -25.15
CA TYR A 140 11.01 -12.15 -24.54
C TYR A 140 10.48 -10.72 -24.38
N PRO A 141 10.39 -10.19 -23.15
CA PRO A 141 9.92 -8.83 -22.92
C PRO A 141 10.93 -7.76 -23.34
N TYR A 142 12.20 -8.15 -23.54
CA TYR A 142 13.29 -7.25 -23.86
C TYR A 142 14.12 -7.75 -25.06
N ASP A 143 14.65 -6.81 -25.85
CA ASP A 143 15.55 -7.09 -26.97
C ASP A 143 17.01 -7.27 -26.53
N SER A 144 17.92 -7.45 -27.50
CA SER A 144 19.37 -7.60 -27.23
C SER A 144 20.03 -6.36 -26.58
N GLN A 145 19.38 -5.20 -26.65
CA GLN A 145 19.79 -3.96 -25.99
C GLN A 145 19.00 -3.69 -24.70
N LEU A 146 18.19 -4.66 -24.24
CA LEU A 146 17.32 -4.60 -23.08
C LEU A 146 16.24 -3.49 -23.17
N GLN A 147 15.84 -3.14 -24.39
CA GLN A 147 14.68 -2.29 -24.67
C GLN A 147 13.41 -3.11 -24.73
N ASP A 148 12.30 -2.51 -24.33
CA ASP A 148 10.99 -3.16 -24.28
C ASP A 148 10.52 -3.58 -25.68
N LEU A 149 10.14 -4.86 -25.81
CA LEU A 149 9.73 -5.46 -27.07
C LEU A 149 8.27 -5.95 -26.96
N PRO A 150 7.38 -5.57 -27.88
CA PRO A 150 6.00 -6.07 -27.89
C PRO A 150 5.97 -7.56 -28.27
N CYS A 151 5.16 -8.33 -27.56
CA CYS A 151 5.08 -9.78 -27.78
C CYS A 151 4.34 -10.15 -29.07
N PRO A 152 4.90 -11.05 -29.88
CA PRO A 152 4.21 -11.62 -31.04
C PRO A 152 2.94 -12.39 -30.65
N ALA A 153 1.96 -12.47 -31.55
CA ALA A 153 0.68 -13.13 -31.30
C ALA A 153 0.79 -14.66 -31.10
N ASP A 154 1.90 -15.26 -31.52
CA ASP A 154 2.23 -16.68 -31.40
C ASP A 154 2.97 -17.04 -30.09
N GLN A 155 3.22 -16.07 -29.21
CA GLN A 155 3.96 -16.26 -27.97
C GLN A 155 3.20 -15.70 -26.77
N VAL A 156 3.45 -16.26 -25.59
CA VAL A 156 2.72 -15.90 -24.36
C VAL A 156 3.55 -14.96 -23.51
N SER A 157 2.95 -13.86 -23.04
CA SER A 157 3.59 -12.94 -22.10
C SER A 157 3.50 -13.46 -20.67
N MET A 158 4.56 -13.24 -19.88
CA MET A 158 4.58 -13.56 -18.45
C MET A 158 3.61 -12.68 -17.63
N ALA A 159 3.11 -11.58 -18.18
CA ALA A 159 2.17 -10.70 -17.49
C ALA A 159 0.75 -11.28 -17.38
N ASN A 160 0.45 -12.35 -18.14
CA ASN A 160 -0.88 -12.97 -18.22
C ASN A 160 -0.92 -14.39 -17.62
N SER A 161 0.05 -14.71 -16.75
CA SER A 161 0.07 -15.94 -15.95
C SER A 161 -0.51 -15.72 -14.56
#